data_AF-A0A8X6YQG6-F1
#
_entry.id   AF-A0A8X6YQG6-F1
#
_cell.length_a   1.000
_cell.length_b   1.000
_cell.length_c   1.000
_cell.angle_alpha   90.00
_cell.angle_beta   90.00
_cell.angle_gamma   90.00
#
_symmetry.space_group_name_H-M   'P 1'
#
loop_
_entity.id
_entity.type
_entity.pdbx_description
1 polymer ?
#
loop_
_entity_poly.entity_id
_entity_poly.type
_entity_poly.pdbx_seq_one_letter_code
_entity_poly.pdbx_strand_id
1 'polypeptide(L)'
;MDVSKELVRGCLLYDFKVGLSAAASSHRICQAFGVSAVNELTARHWFQKFWSGDLSLCDKARTGRPQALDDEALNAGIEEVNLPDNSTLPVKQLDFICTA
;
A
#
# COMPACT_ATOMS: atom_id res chain seq x y z
N MET A 1 13.91 21.19 19.38
CA MET A 1 12.54 21.12 19.95
C MET A 1 11.89 19.93 19.29
N ASP A 2 11.54 18.89 20.05
CA ASP A 2 10.85 17.73 19.50
C ASP A 2 9.36 18.06 19.38
N VAL A 3 8.91 18.23 18.15
CA VAL A 3 7.53 18.57 17.83
C VAL A 3 6.77 17.27 17.65
N SER A 4 5.71 17.05 18.43
CA SER A 4 4.91 15.84 18.31
C SER A 4 4.22 15.79 16.95
N LYS A 5 4.10 14.57 16.38
CA LYS A 5 3.48 14.38 15.07
C LYS A 5 2.01 14.75 15.11
N GLU A 6 1.34 14.48 16.22
CA GLU A 6 -0.05 14.80 16.49
C GLU A 6 -0.28 16.32 16.49
N LEU A 7 0.67 17.11 17.03
CA LEU A 7 0.60 18.57 16.99
C LEU A 7 0.68 19.08 15.55
N VAL A 8 1.65 18.60 14.76
CA VAL A 8 1.78 18.95 13.35
C VAL A 8 0.50 18.62 12.57
N ARG A 9 -0.07 17.44 12.80
CA ARG A 9 -1.32 17.00 12.16
C ARG A 9 -2.52 17.84 12.60
N GLY A 10 -2.57 18.24 13.88
CA GLY A 10 -3.56 19.16 14.40
C GLY A 10 -3.49 20.55 13.74
N CYS A 11 -2.28 21.08 13.54
CA CYS A 11 -2.07 22.32 12.79
C CYS A 11 -2.53 22.20 11.33
N LEU A 12 -2.23 21.07 10.67
CA LEU A 12 -2.71 20.81 9.31
C LEU A 12 -4.25 20.75 9.25
N LEU A 13 -4.90 20.14 10.24
CA LEU A 13 -6.36 20.08 10.31
C LEU A 13 -6.97 21.47 10.50
N TYR A 14 -6.38 22.29 11.37
CA TYR A 14 -6.79 23.68 11.55
C TYR A 14 -6.68 24.46 10.23
N ASP A 15 -5.53 24.40 9.56
CA ASP A 15 -5.32 25.12 8.30
C ASP A 15 -6.25 24.64 7.19
N PHE A 16 -6.53 23.33 7.13
CA PHE A 16 -7.52 22.75 6.23
C PHE A 16 -8.91 23.36 6.46
N LYS A 17 -9.34 23.52 7.72
CA LYS A 17 -10.63 24.14 8.06
C LYS A 17 -10.69 25.63 7.74
N VAL A 18 -9.56 26.33 7.82
CA VAL A 18 -9.44 27.74 7.40
C VAL A 18 -9.42 27.86 5.86
N GLY A 19 -9.20 26.77 5.13
CA GLY A 19 -9.18 26.75 3.66
C GLY A 19 -7.83 27.07 3.04
N LEU A 20 -6.73 26.92 3.79
CA LEU A 20 -5.38 27.01 3.23
C LEU A 20 -5.09 25.82 2.30
N SER A 21 -4.08 25.96 1.44
CA SER A 21 -3.54 24.84 0.68
C SER A 21 -2.51 24.06 1.50
N ALA A 22 -2.34 22.78 1.20
CA ALA A 22 -1.35 21.93 1.87
C ALA A 22 0.09 22.51 1.79
N ALA A 23 0.44 23.15 0.67
CA ALA A 23 1.74 23.79 0.48
C ALA A 23 1.92 25.02 1.39
N ALA A 24 0.90 25.87 1.49
CA ALA A 24 0.91 27.00 2.39
C ALA A 24 1.02 26.54 3.86
N SER A 25 0.26 25.51 4.23
CA SER A 25 0.32 24.92 5.57
C SER A 25 1.69 24.34 5.89
N SER A 26 2.30 23.56 4.98
CA SER A 26 3.63 23.01 5.24
C SER A 26 4.68 24.11 5.41
N HIS A 27 4.62 25.17 4.61
CA HIS A 27 5.54 26.31 4.76
C HIS A 27 5.35 27.01 6.11
N ARG A 28 4.10 27.28 6.49
CA ARG A 28 3.75 27.96 7.75
C ARG A 28 4.18 27.14 8.97
N ILE A 29 3.96 25.82 8.93
CA ILE A 29 4.38 24.90 9.99
C ILE A 29 5.90 24.84 10.06
N CYS A 30 6.60 24.72 8.93
CA CYS A 30 8.06 24.70 8.93
C CYS A 30 8.66 26.02 9.41
N GLN A 31 8.01 27.15 9.16
CA GLN A 31 8.43 28.45 9.68
C GLN A 31 8.29 28.54 11.22
N ALA A 32 7.24 27.94 11.79
CA ALA A 32 6.98 27.98 13.23
C ALA A 32 7.76 26.91 14.02
N PHE A 33 7.90 25.72 13.46
CA PHE A 33 8.37 24.52 14.16
C PHE A 33 9.74 24.01 13.66
N GLY A 34 10.26 24.58 12.58
CA GLY A 34 11.54 24.21 11.98
C GLY A 34 11.41 23.60 10.58
N VAL A 35 12.45 23.74 9.76
CA VAL A 35 12.45 23.41 8.31
C VAL A 35 12.03 21.98 7.99
N SER A 36 12.21 21.05 8.94
CA SER A 36 11.88 19.62 8.78
C SER A 36 10.61 19.17 9.53
N ALA A 37 9.80 20.10 10.04
CA ALA A 37 8.61 19.76 10.82
C ALA A 37 7.57 18.98 9.99
N VAL A 38 7.35 19.34 8.72
CA VAL A 38 6.48 18.60 7.82
C VAL A 38 6.88 18.80 6.36
N ASN A 39 6.88 17.71 5.59
CA ASN A 39 7.02 17.79 4.13
C ASN A 39 5.66 18.11 3.50
N GLU A 40 5.65 18.89 2.42
CA GLU A 40 4.46 19.15 1.59
C GLU A 40 3.75 17.84 1.16
N LEU A 41 4.50 16.80 0.78
CA LEU A 41 3.91 15.50 0.42
C LEU A 41 3.08 14.92 1.57
N THR A 42 3.60 15.03 2.80
CA THR A 42 2.91 14.61 4.01
C THR A 42 1.68 15.48 4.26
N ALA A 43 1.80 16.81 4.12
CA ALA A 43 0.67 17.72 4.25
C ALA A 43 -0.45 17.39 3.26
N ARG A 44 -0.11 17.12 1.99
CA ARG A 44 -1.07 16.71 0.95
C ARG A 44 -1.78 15.41 1.31
N HIS A 45 -1.05 14.40 1.80
CA HIS A 45 -1.66 13.15 2.24
C HIS A 45 -2.67 13.37 3.38
N TRP A 46 -2.32 14.19 4.37
CA TRP A 46 -3.24 14.54 5.46
C TRP A 46 -4.46 15.31 4.96
N PHE A 47 -4.29 16.24 4.04
CA PHE A 47 -5.40 16.97 3.43
C PHE A 47 -6.34 16.03 2.67
N GLN A 48 -5.82 15.07 1.91
CA GLN A 48 -6.65 14.05 1.25
C GLN A 48 -7.46 13.24 2.27
N LYS A 49 -6.85 12.87 3.40
CA LYS A 49 -7.53 12.20 4.51
C LYS A 49 -8.65 13.07 5.10
N PHE A 50 -8.42 14.37 5.27
CA PHE A 50 -9.45 15.28 5.77
C PHE A 50 -10.60 15.50 4.77
N TRP A 51 -10.28 15.54 3.47
CA TRP A 51 -11.28 15.60 2.39
C TRP A 51 -12.18 14.36 2.37
N SER A 52 -11.67 13.19 2.72
CA SER A 52 -12.50 11.97 2.86
C SER A 52 -13.34 11.93 4.15
N GLY A 53 -13.26 12.97 4.98
CA GLY A 53 -14.01 13.09 6.23
C GLY A 53 -13.32 12.47 7.45
N ASP A 54 -12.14 11.88 7.27
CA ASP A 54 -11.38 11.27 8.37
C ASP A 54 -10.50 12.34 9.06
N LEU A 55 -11.01 12.92 10.15
CA LEU A 55 -10.31 13.95 10.93
C LEU A 55 -9.43 13.37 12.06
N SER A 56 -9.22 12.06 12.10
CA SER A 56 -8.40 11.43 13.15
C SER A 56 -6.93 11.83 13.00
N LEU A 57 -6.31 12.37 14.06
CA LEU A 57 -4.90 12.78 14.05
C LEU A 57 -3.94 11.60 14.28
N CYS A 58 -4.46 10.48 14.78
CA CYS A 58 -3.69 9.26 14.99
C CYS A 58 -3.55 8.47 13.69
N ASP A 59 -2.46 7.72 13.59
CA ASP A 59 -2.35 6.71 12.55
C ASP A 59 -3.31 5.57 12.87
N LYS A 60 -3.94 5.01 11.82
CA LYS A 60 -4.72 3.77 11.98
C LYS A 60 -3.77 2.65 12.37
N ALA A 61 -4.28 1.72 13.18
CA ALA A 61 -3.54 0.49 13.48
C ALA A 61 -3.08 -0.14 12.15
N ARG A 62 -1.78 -0.39 12.03
CA ARG A 62 -1.24 -1.06 10.84
C ARG A 62 -1.66 -2.51 10.94
N THR A 63 -2.58 -2.93 10.09
CA THR A 63 -2.76 -4.36 9.82
C THR A 63 -1.46 -4.83 9.18
N GLY A 64 -0.65 -5.55 9.95
CA GLY A 64 0.62 -6.10 9.47
C GLY A 64 0.39 -7.16 8.38
N ARG A 65 1.46 -7.86 8.02
CA ARG A 65 1.35 -9.07 7.19
C ARG A 65 0.37 -10.04 7.87
N PRO A 66 -0.64 -10.59 7.17
CA PRO A 66 -1.46 -11.67 7.72
C PRO A 66 -0.54 -12.79 8.23
N GLN A 67 -0.68 -13.15 9.50
CA GLN A 67 0.07 -14.28 10.06
C GLN A 67 -0.67 -15.57 9.69
N ALA A 68 0.04 -16.43 8.97
CA ALA A 68 -0.34 -17.76 8.49
C ALA A 68 -1.45 -17.79 7.41
N LEU A 69 -1.05 -18.24 6.21
CA LEU A 69 -1.97 -18.98 5.35
C LEU A 69 -2.16 -20.34 6.03
N ASP A 70 -3.41 -20.79 6.11
CA ASP A 70 -3.74 -22.09 6.67
C ASP A 70 -3.21 -23.20 5.74
N ASP A 71 -2.22 -23.96 6.21
CA ASP A 71 -1.58 -25.02 5.42
C ASP A 71 -2.58 -26.15 5.06
N GLU A 72 -3.68 -26.26 5.80
CA GLU A 72 -4.76 -27.21 5.52
C GLU A 72 -5.56 -26.81 4.27
N ALA A 73 -5.73 -25.51 4.01
CA ALA A 73 -6.33 -25.01 2.78
C ALA A 73 -5.41 -25.17 1.56
N LEU A 74 -4.09 -25.22 1.77
CA LEU A 74 -3.10 -25.44 0.70
C LEU A 74 -3.05 -26.91 0.28
N ASN A 75 -3.13 -27.85 1.23
CA ASN A 75 -3.06 -29.28 0.95
C ASN A 75 -4.33 -29.84 0.26
N ALA A 76 -5.50 -29.23 0.49
CA ALA A 76 -6.75 -29.64 -0.16
C ALA A 76 -6.74 -29.44 -1.69
N GLY A 77 -5.91 -28.52 -2.22
CA GLY A 77 -5.80 -28.26 -3.66
C GLY A 77 -4.87 -29.20 -4.42
N ILE A 78 -4.09 -30.03 -3.73
CA ILE A 78 -3.04 -30.87 -4.35
C ILE A 78 -3.58 -32.27 -4.72
N GLU A 79 -4.63 -32.77 -4.07
CA GLU A 79 -5.13 -34.14 -4.29
C GLU A 79 -5.96 -34.33 -5.58
N GLU A 80 -6.36 -33.28 -6.31
CA GLU A 80 -7.15 -33.43 -7.54
C GLU A 80 -6.34 -33.77 -8.81
N VAL A 81 -5.01 -33.77 -8.77
CA VAL A 81 -4.17 -34.09 -9.94
C VAL A 81 -3.51 -35.48 -9.80
N ASN A 82 -4.34 -36.53 -9.74
CA ASN A 82 -3.90 -37.89 -10.03
C ASN A 82 -4.80 -38.51 -11.11
N LEU A 83 -4.55 -38.12 -12.36
CA LEU A 83 -5.02 -38.86 -13.52
C LEU A 83 -3.96 -39.92 -13.88
N PRO A 84 -4.29 -41.22 -13.89
CA PRO A 84 -3.36 -42.24 -14.34
C PRO A 84 -3.26 -42.21 -15.87
N ASP A 85 -2.18 -41.65 -16.41
CA ASP A 85 -1.91 -41.74 -17.83
C ASP A 85 -1.31 -43.12 -18.15
N ASN A 86 -2.18 -44.04 -18.58
CA ASN A 86 -1.79 -45.28 -19.21
C ASN A 86 -1.81 -45.07 -20.73
N SER A 87 -0.77 -45.59 -21.38
CA SER A 87 -0.66 -46.00 -22.79
C SER A 87 0.48 -45.33 -23.56
N THR A 88 1.58 -46.09 -23.60
CA THR A 88 2.62 -46.08 -24.63
C THR A 88 2.03 -46.00 -26.04
N LEU A 89 2.47 -45.03 -26.86
CA LEU A 89 2.60 -45.21 -28.32
C LEU A 89 3.83 -44.46 -28.86
N PRO A 90 4.47 -44.98 -29.92
CA PRO A 90 5.92 -44.92 -30.09
C PRO A 90 6.43 -43.62 -30.69
N VAL A 91 7.65 -43.25 -30.27
CA VAL A 91 8.50 -42.23 -30.86
C VAL A 91 8.68 -42.54 -32.35
N LYS A 92 7.93 -41.85 -33.21
CA LYS A 92 8.21 -41.82 -34.64
C LYS A 92 8.81 -40.46 -34.98
N GLN A 93 10.13 -40.50 -35.10
CA GLN A 93 10.97 -39.80 -36.06
C GLN A 93 10.50 -38.37 -36.43
N LEU A 94 11.21 -37.41 -35.85
CA LEU A 94 11.30 -36.04 -36.34
C LEU A 94 11.94 -36.08 -37.74
N ASP A 95 11.13 -36.07 -38.79
CA ASP A 95 11.60 -35.78 -40.15
C ASP A 95 11.18 -34.38 -40.56
N PHE A 96 12.22 -33.63 -40.84
CA PHE A 96 12.34 -32.22 -41.09
C PHE A 96 12.35 -32.01 -42.59
N ILE A 97 11.28 -31.53 -43.25
CA ILE A 97 11.44 -30.90 -44.58
C ILE A 97 10.35 -29.86 -44.91
N CYS A 98 10.84 -28.72 -45.40
CA CYS A 98 10.19 -27.48 -45.82
C CYS A 98 9.04 -27.60 -46.85
N THR A 99 8.16 -26.59 -46.92
CA THR A 99 7.75 -25.91 -48.17
C THR A 99 7.09 -24.55 -47.87
N ALA A 100 7.75 -23.47 -48.27
CA ALA A 100 7.14 -22.29 -48.89
C ALA A 100 8.14 -21.78 -49.93
#